data_AF-F4L6R7-F1
#
_entry.id   AF-F4L6R7-F1
#
_cell.length_a   1.000
_cell.length_b   1.000
_cell.length_c   1.000
_cell.angle_alpha   90.00
_cell.angle_beta   90.00
_cell.angle_gamma   90.00
#
_symmetry.space_group_name_H-M   'P 1'
#
loop_
_entity.id
_entity.type
_entity.pdbx_description
1 polymer ?
#
loop_
_entity_poly.entity_id
_entity_poly.type
_entity_poly.pdbx_seq_one_letter_code
_entity_poly.pdbx_strand_id
1 'polypeptide(L)'
;MWKTPKKPGIVIKRTMLALLFFPLHVYAQETTMAFSLKPYYAIVDTTEKDIYDRTVKVRWLNSTIEILAPASEQNQKAAREKLKQLFEKKGMPFDSVGHEAMSRSFAQNCHSFALEQYFNSKKIEDGVLFTPSTRLFDKEIEKILSESFTLIRKFTKKEFIKAQKELPQGILLVFRNQSNSPFHSVFYNNGFYSKNGAFGARIFPEVKPILKSYFDTAFIEAYAIDQTKFEYFKTIRP
;
A
#
# COMPACT_ATOMS: atom_id res chain seq x y z
N MET A 1 -44.61 71.31 -32.35
CA MET A 1 -43.79 70.73 -31.26
C MET A 1 -43.87 69.21 -31.33
N TRP A 2 -42.78 68.57 -31.76
CA TRP A 2 -42.64 67.12 -31.79
C TRP A 2 -42.44 66.58 -30.37
N LYS A 3 -43.15 65.49 -30.02
CA LYS A 3 -42.73 64.56 -28.97
C LYS A 3 -42.87 63.13 -29.50
N THR A 4 -41.71 62.50 -29.60
CA THR A 4 -41.44 61.14 -30.07
C THR A 4 -42.07 60.05 -29.21
N PRO A 5 -42.45 58.90 -29.80
CA PRO A 5 -42.90 57.72 -29.06
C PRO A 5 -41.74 57.04 -28.31
N LYS A 6 -42.01 56.56 -27.09
CA LYS A 6 -41.08 55.76 -26.28
C LYS A 6 -40.88 54.39 -26.93
N LYS A 7 -39.61 54.04 -27.19
CA LYS A 7 -39.19 52.69 -27.62
C LYS A 7 -39.42 51.66 -26.49
N PRO A 8 -39.83 50.42 -26.80
CA PRO A 8 -39.85 49.34 -25.83
C PRO A 8 -38.42 48.93 -25.46
N GLY A 9 -38.14 48.86 -24.17
CA GLY A 9 -36.86 48.39 -23.64
C GLY A 9 -36.67 46.91 -23.90
N ILE A 10 -35.57 46.57 -24.56
CA ILE A 10 -35.10 45.19 -24.75
C ILE A 10 -34.60 44.70 -23.38
N VAL A 11 -35.31 43.73 -22.80
CA VAL A 11 -34.85 42.97 -21.63
C VAL A 11 -33.83 41.95 -22.12
N ILE A 12 -32.55 42.33 -22.13
CA ILE A 12 -31.46 41.37 -22.37
C ILE A 12 -31.24 40.59 -21.08
N LYS A 13 -31.70 39.33 -21.10
CA LYS A 13 -31.43 38.33 -20.07
C LYS A 13 -29.92 38.23 -19.81
N ARG A 14 -29.55 38.35 -18.54
CA ARG A 14 -28.20 38.04 -18.03
C ARG A 14 -27.85 36.59 -18.33
N THR A 15 -27.09 36.35 -19.39
CA THR A 15 -26.39 35.08 -19.59
C THR A 15 -24.96 35.27 -19.11
N MET A 16 -24.69 34.72 -17.91
CA MET A 16 -23.35 34.57 -17.35
C MET A 16 -22.45 33.83 -18.34
N LEU A 17 -21.38 34.47 -18.80
CA LEU A 17 -20.24 33.78 -19.39
C LEU A 17 -19.07 33.86 -18.40
N ALA A 18 -19.17 33.04 -17.35
CA ALA A 18 -18.01 32.73 -16.52
C ALA A 18 -17.12 31.78 -17.33
N LEU A 19 -16.10 32.33 -17.98
CA LEU A 19 -14.96 31.58 -18.48
C LEU A 19 -14.22 30.98 -17.26
N LEU A 20 -14.72 29.83 -16.83
CA LEU A 20 -14.03 28.95 -15.91
C LEU A 20 -12.74 28.50 -16.59
N PHE A 21 -11.62 29.02 -16.10
CA PHE A 21 -10.32 28.38 -16.20
C PHE A 21 -10.45 26.98 -15.59
N PHE A 22 -10.78 25.99 -16.41
CA PHE A 22 -10.60 24.60 -16.05
C PHE A 22 -9.09 24.35 -16.02
N PRO A 23 -8.47 24.00 -14.88
CA PRO A 23 -7.21 23.29 -14.95
C PRO A 23 -7.53 21.98 -15.68
N LEU A 24 -6.99 21.88 -16.89
CA LEU A 24 -6.90 20.64 -17.65
C LEU A 24 -6.47 19.56 -16.66
N HIS A 25 -7.42 18.67 -16.34
CA HIS A 25 -7.08 17.41 -15.73
C HIS A 25 -6.22 16.72 -16.77
N VAL A 26 -4.90 16.75 -16.53
CA VAL A 26 -3.98 15.85 -17.19
C VAL A 26 -4.46 14.47 -16.79
N TYR A 27 -5.27 13.88 -17.67
CA TYR A 27 -5.57 12.47 -17.63
C TYR A 27 -4.22 11.78 -17.59
N ALA A 28 -3.94 11.11 -16.48
CA ALA A 28 -2.88 10.13 -16.42
C ALA A 28 -3.14 9.15 -17.57
N GLN A 29 -2.39 9.27 -18.66
CA GLN A 29 -2.27 8.18 -19.60
C GLN A 29 -1.81 6.98 -18.77
N GLU A 30 -2.56 5.89 -18.83
CA GLU A 30 -2.06 4.58 -18.42
C GLU A 30 -0.95 4.21 -19.40
N THR A 31 0.26 4.76 -19.18
CA THR A 31 1.48 4.23 -19.75
C THR A 31 1.71 2.86 -19.10
N THR A 32 1.12 1.85 -19.74
CA THR A 32 1.37 0.43 -19.51
C THR A 32 2.75 0.05 -20.05
N MET A 33 3.78 0.77 -19.63
CA MET A 33 5.15 0.30 -19.72
C MET A 33 5.35 -0.64 -18.55
N ALA A 34 5.58 -1.93 -18.82
CA ALA A 34 5.92 -2.89 -17.79
C ALA A 34 7.19 -2.40 -17.06
N PHE A 35 7.00 -1.87 -15.86
CA PHE A 35 8.04 -1.26 -15.04
C PHE A 35 8.58 -2.31 -14.07
N SER A 36 9.87 -2.65 -14.14
CA SER A 36 10.49 -3.63 -13.22
C SER A 36 11.17 -2.92 -12.06
N LEU A 37 11.03 -3.43 -10.82
CA LEU A 37 11.78 -2.91 -9.67
C LEU A 37 13.22 -3.43 -9.60
N LYS A 38 13.57 -4.47 -10.36
CA LYS A 38 14.89 -5.14 -10.27
C LYS A 38 16.12 -4.20 -10.30
N PRO A 39 16.19 -3.14 -11.13
CA PRO A 39 17.35 -2.24 -11.10
C PRO A 39 17.35 -1.29 -9.89
N TYR A 40 16.23 -1.19 -9.17
CA TYR A 40 16.01 -0.25 -8.07
C TYR A 40 16.15 -0.87 -6.70
N TYR A 41 16.39 -2.18 -6.63
CA TYR A 41 16.73 -2.81 -5.37
C TYR A 41 17.83 -3.85 -5.51
N ALA A 42 18.55 -4.07 -4.42
CA ALA A 42 19.50 -5.15 -4.30
C ALA A 42 19.49 -5.68 -2.88
N ILE A 43 19.50 -6.99 -2.71
CA ILE A 43 19.79 -7.60 -1.40
C ILE A 43 21.23 -7.25 -1.07
N VAL A 44 21.44 -6.51 0.01
CA VAL A 44 22.76 -6.06 0.47
C VAL A 44 23.35 -7.07 1.45
N ASP A 45 22.51 -7.58 2.35
CA ASP A 45 22.92 -8.41 3.46
C ASP A 45 21.72 -9.25 3.94
N THR A 46 21.99 -10.39 4.55
CA THR A 46 20.99 -11.27 5.15
C THR A 46 21.55 -11.82 6.44
N THR A 47 20.87 -11.53 7.55
CA THR A 47 21.29 -11.94 8.89
C THR A 47 20.21 -12.83 9.50
N GLU A 48 20.56 -14.05 9.91
CA GLU A 48 19.67 -14.91 10.69
C GLU A 48 19.38 -14.24 12.04
N LYS A 49 18.10 -14.11 12.38
CA LYS A 49 17.68 -13.51 13.66
C LYS A 49 17.44 -14.61 14.69
N ASP A 50 16.72 -15.66 14.29
CA ASP A 50 16.46 -16.85 15.08
C ASP A 50 16.13 -18.04 14.16
N ILE A 51 15.56 -19.11 14.73
CA ILE A 51 15.21 -20.32 13.96
C ILE A 51 13.97 -20.15 13.07
N TYR A 52 13.24 -19.04 13.20
CA TYR A 52 12.01 -18.75 12.47
C TYR A 52 12.22 -17.66 11.41
N ASP A 53 12.96 -16.62 11.76
CA ASP A 53 13.10 -15.41 10.94
C ASP A 53 14.56 -15.06 10.63
N ARG A 54 14.75 -14.45 9.47
CA ARG A 54 15.96 -13.70 9.10
C ARG A 54 15.62 -12.28 8.70
N THR A 55 16.56 -11.37 8.93
CA THR A 55 16.49 -10.00 8.45
C THR A 55 17.21 -9.90 7.11
N VAL A 56 16.50 -9.45 6.08
CA VAL A 56 17.06 -9.17 4.75
C VAL A 56 17.18 -7.65 4.63
N LYS A 57 18.41 -7.16 4.48
CA LYS A 57 18.66 -5.75 4.16
C LYS A 57 18.62 -5.57 2.66
N VAL A 58 17.77 -4.67 2.23
CA VAL A 58 17.50 -4.42 0.83
C VAL A 58 17.82 -2.96 0.57
N ARG A 59 18.79 -2.70 -0.28
CA ARG A 59 18.94 -1.36 -0.87
C ARG A 59 17.71 -1.14 -1.71
N TRP A 60 16.96 -0.10 -1.42
CA TRP A 60 15.71 0.27 -2.08
C TRP A 60 15.88 1.73 -2.50
N LEU A 61 15.96 1.99 -3.80
CA LEU A 61 16.33 3.31 -4.31
C LEU A 61 17.55 3.89 -3.56
N ASN A 62 17.33 5.00 -2.85
CA ASN A 62 18.39 5.73 -2.14
C ASN A 62 18.57 5.26 -0.70
N SER A 63 17.63 4.49 -0.15
CA SER A 63 17.67 3.95 1.21
C SER A 63 18.10 2.49 1.27
N THR A 64 18.28 2.02 2.50
CA THR A 64 18.25 0.60 2.85
C THR A 64 17.02 0.36 3.72
N ILE A 65 16.21 -0.61 3.31
CA ILE A 65 15.08 -1.12 4.07
C ILE A 65 15.40 -2.51 4.66
N GLU A 66 14.71 -2.85 5.73
CA GLU A 66 14.81 -4.15 6.39
C GLU A 66 13.49 -4.92 6.24
N ILE A 67 13.58 -6.15 5.73
CA ILE A 67 12.46 -7.05 5.60
C ILE A 67 12.72 -8.27 6.47
N LEU A 68 11.74 -8.65 7.28
CA LEU A 68 11.76 -9.96 7.91
C LEU A 68 11.25 -10.99 6.90
N ALA A 69 12.04 -12.02 6.65
CA ALA A 69 11.71 -13.15 5.80
C ALA A 69 11.87 -14.44 6.60
N PRO A 70 11.33 -15.59 6.13
CA PRO A 70 11.56 -16.86 6.79
C PRO A 70 13.05 -17.15 6.88
N ALA A 71 13.48 -17.76 7.98
CA ALA A 71 14.85 -18.23 8.19
C ALA A 71 15.29 -19.17 7.05
N SER A 72 16.58 -19.49 6.98
CA SER A 72 17.07 -20.51 6.04
C SER A 72 16.31 -21.85 6.16
N GLU A 73 16.32 -22.63 5.08
CA GLU A 73 15.66 -23.95 5.04
C GLU A 73 16.11 -24.87 6.19
N GLN A 74 17.40 -24.83 6.53
CA GLN A 74 17.97 -25.57 7.66
C GLN A 74 17.32 -25.15 8.99
N ASN A 75 17.19 -23.86 9.24
CA ASN A 75 16.56 -23.34 10.46
C ASN A 75 15.06 -23.64 10.50
N GLN A 76 14.35 -23.52 9.38
CA GLN A 76 12.94 -23.91 9.28
C GLN A 76 12.73 -25.39 9.57
N LYS A 77 13.60 -26.27 9.05
CA LYS A 77 13.56 -27.71 9.35
C LYS A 77 13.78 -27.97 10.84
N ALA A 78 14.76 -27.29 11.46
CA ALA A 78 15.01 -27.40 12.89
C ALA A 78 13.81 -26.91 13.73
N ALA A 79 13.18 -25.80 13.34
CA ALA A 79 11.98 -25.27 14.00
C ALA A 79 10.79 -26.24 13.92
N ARG A 80 10.55 -26.83 12.75
CA ARG A 80 9.48 -27.83 12.54
C ARG A 80 9.71 -29.08 13.38
N GLU A 81 10.95 -29.58 13.44
CA GLU A 81 11.29 -30.75 14.25
C GLU A 81 11.09 -30.48 15.74
N LYS A 82 11.54 -29.30 16.21
CA LYS A 82 11.35 -28.88 17.60
C LYS A 82 9.86 -28.77 17.96
N LEU A 83 9.03 -28.28 17.04
CA LEU A 83 7.59 -28.21 17.24
C LEU A 83 6.94 -29.60 17.26
N LYS A 84 7.31 -30.48 16.32
CA LYS A 84 6.85 -31.87 16.28
C LYS A 84 7.11 -32.59 17.60
N GLN A 85 8.32 -32.48 18.14
CA GLN A 85 8.70 -33.06 19.43
C GLN A 85 7.84 -32.52 20.60
N LEU A 86 7.47 -31.23 20.56
CA LEU A 86 6.58 -30.63 21.57
C LEU A 86 5.16 -31.21 21.51
N PHE A 87 4.63 -31.49 20.31
CA PHE A 87 3.33 -32.12 20.13
C PHE A 87 3.35 -33.59 20.58
N GLU A 88 4.37 -34.33 20.18
CA GLU A 88 4.58 -35.73 20.58
C GLU A 88 4.70 -35.87 22.10
N LYS A 89 5.48 -34.99 22.76
CA LYS A 89 5.59 -34.94 24.23
C LYS A 89 4.23 -34.70 24.93
N LYS A 90 3.30 -34.04 24.25
CA LYS A 90 1.94 -33.77 24.76
C LYS A 90 0.93 -34.85 24.33
N GLY A 91 1.36 -35.91 23.65
CA GLY A 91 0.48 -36.96 23.13
C GLY A 91 -0.49 -36.47 22.04
N MET A 92 -0.16 -35.36 21.37
CA MET A 92 -1.01 -34.76 20.33
C MET A 92 -0.43 -35.05 18.94
N PRO A 93 -1.27 -35.34 17.93
CA PRO A 93 -0.80 -35.48 16.56
C PRO A 93 -0.28 -34.13 16.05
N PHE A 94 0.85 -34.16 15.33
CA PHE A 94 1.40 -32.97 14.70
C PHE A 94 0.83 -32.79 13.28
N ASP A 95 -0.12 -31.86 13.12
CA ASP A 95 -0.61 -31.44 11.81
C ASP A 95 0.36 -30.45 11.15
N SER A 96 1.29 -31.01 10.38
CA SER A 96 2.29 -30.19 9.71
C SER A 96 1.73 -29.30 8.60
N VAL A 97 0.66 -29.71 7.92
CA VAL A 97 0.04 -28.94 6.82
C VAL A 97 -0.72 -27.74 7.39
N GLY A 98 -1.53 -27.97 8.42
CA GLY A 98 -2.23 -26.90 9.13
C GLY A 98 -1.25 -25.90 9.75
N HIS A 99 -0.14 -26.37 10.31
CA HIS A 99 0.88 -25.49 10.86
C HIS A 99 1.57 -24.61 9.80
N GLU A 100 1.93 -25.19 8.65
CA GLU A 100 2.52 -24.42 7.53
C GLU A 100 1.54 -23.38 6.95
N ALA A 101 0.26 -23.72 6.84
CA ALA A 101 -0.78 -22.79 6.39
C ALA A 101 -0.94 -21.63 7.40
N MET A 102 -0.97 -21.95 8.69
CA MET A 102 -1.07 -20.97 9.77
C MET A 102 0.15 -20.04 9.80
N SER A 103 1.37 -20.61 9.75
CA SER A 103 2.63 -19.85 9.76
C SER A 103 2.68 -18.86 8.59
N ARG A 104 2.34 -19.29 7.37
CA ARG A 104 2.24 -18.38 6.21
C ARG A 104 1.22 -17.28 6.42
N SER A 105 0.07 -17.57 7.02
CA SER A 105 -0.94 -16.54 7.29
C SER A 105 -0.43 -15.46 8.26
N PHE A 106 0.39 -15.82 9.25
CA PHE A 106 0.93 -14.91 10.27
C PHE A 106 2.26 -14.24 9.89
N ALA A 107 2.99 -14.80 8.93
CA ALA A 107 4.28 -14.29 8.50
C ALA A 107 4.15 -12.87 7.92
N GLN A 108 3.21 -12.67 6.99
CA GLN A 108 3.01 -11.38 6.34
C GLN A 108 2.16 -10.41 7.18
N ASN A 109 2.56 -9.14 7.22
CA ASN A 109 1.75 -8.07 7.83
C ASN A 109 0.99 -7.22 6.80
N CYS A 110 0.20 -6.27 7.28
CA CYS A 110 -0.62 -5.38 6.44
C CYS A 110 0.18 -4.57 5.42
N HIS A 111 1.36 -4.05 5.83
CA HIS A 111 2.23 -3.25 4.96
C HIS A 111 2.78 -4.07 3.80
N SER A 112 3.39 -5.23 4.09
CA SER A 112 3.92 -6.10 3.04
C SER A 112 2.82 -6.63 2.13
N PHE A 113 1.65 -6.98 2.68
CA PHE A 113 0.51 -7.43 1.88
C PHE A 113 0.00 -6.35 0.93
N ALA A 114 -0.20 -5.12 1.42
CA ALA A 114 -0.70 -4.03 0.60
C ALA A 114 0.28 -3.68 -0.54
N LEU A 115 1.59 -3.72 -0.29
CA LEU A 115 2.61 -3.51 -1.31
C LEU A 115 2.67 -4.65 -2.33
N GLU A 116 2.59 -5.91 -1.90
CA GLU A 116 2.48 -7.07 -2.79
C GLU A 116 1.31 -6.88 -3.78
N GLN A 117 0.11 -6.59 -3.24
CA GLN A 117 -1.07 -6.39 -4.09
C GLN A 117 -0.91 -5.17 -5.02
N TYR A 118 -0.31 -4.08 -4.53
CA TYR A 118 -0.04 -2.89 -5.32
C TYR A 118 0.87 -3.21 -6.52
N PHE A 119 2.05 -3.80 -6.27
CA PHE A 119 3.02 -4.10 -7.32
C PHE A 119 2.49 -5.14 -8.30
N ASN A 120 1.82 -6.19 -7.82
CA ASN A 120 1.16 -7.18 -8.66
C ASN A 120 0.13 -6.53 -9.59
N SER A 121 -0.70 -5.62 -9.09
CA SER A 121 -1.71 -4.93 -9.91
C SER A 121 -1.10 -4.08 -11.03
N LYS A 122 0.11 -3.57 -10.80
CA LYS A 122 0.85 -2.75 -11.76
C LYS A 122 1.81 -3.58 -12.63
N LYS A 123 1.81 -4.92 -12.47
CA LYS A 123 2.74 -5.84 -13.12
C LYS A 123 4.21 -5.45 -12.88
N ILE A 124 4.47 -4.92 -11.69
CA ILE A 124 5.80 -4.53 -11.26
C ILE A 124 6.46 -5.73 -10.60
N GLU A 125 7.53 -6.24 -11.20
CA GLU A 125 8.33 -7.30 -10.59
C GLU A 125 9.08 -6.75 -9.37
N ASP A 126 8.64 -7.09 -8.16
CA ASP A 126 9.31 -6.78 -6.90
C ASP A 126 10.42 -7.77 -6.54
N GLY A 127 10.62 -8.78 -7.40
CA GLY A 127 11.54 -9.91 -7.28
C GLY A 127 11.71 -10.43 -5.85
N VAL A 128 10.58 -10.86 -5.29
CA VAL A 128 10.41 -11.61 -4.04
C VAL A 128 10.53 -10.82 -2.73
N LEU A 129 10.47 -9.49 -2.80
CA LEU A 129 10.52 -8.66 -1.59
C LEU A 129 9.23 -8.66 -0.79
N PHE A 130 8.07 -8.61 -1.46
CA PHE A 130 6.76 -8.57 -0.81
C PHE A 130 5.98 -9.82 -1.18
N THR A 131 6.16 -10.85 -0.35
CA THR A 131 5.54 -12.16 -0.54
C THR A 131 4.64 -12.50 0.65
N PRO A 132 3.83 -13.57 0.57
CA PRO A 132 3.01 -14.03 1.70
C PRO A 132 3.81 -14.45 2.94
N SER A 133 5.14 -14.45 2.88
CA SER A 133 6.02 -14.81 3.99
C SER A 133 6.92 -13.67 4.49
N THR A 134 6.76 -12.45 3.98
CA THR A 134 7.60 -11.30 4.35
C THR A 134 6.86 -10.30 5.20
N ARG A 135 7.57 -9.66 6.13
CA ARG A 135 7.05 -8.60 7.00
C ARG A 135 7.90 -7.36 6.90
N LEU A 136 7.24 -6.22 6.84
CA LEU A 136 7.86 -4.89 6.93
C LEU A 136 7.64 -4.29 8.30
N PHE A 137 8.63 -3.59 8.83
CA PHE A 137 8.42 -2.74 10.00
C PHE A 137 7.82 -1.38 9.61
N ASP A 138 7.12 -0.74 10.54
CA ASP A 138 6.45 0.56 10.34
C ASP A 138 7.43 1.66 9.88
N LYS A 139 8.68 1.63 10.36
CA LYS A 139 9.75 2.54 9.89
C LYS A 139 10.14 2.33 8.43
N GLU A 140 10.00 1.12 7.92
CA GLU A 140 10.43 0.76 6.56
C GLU A 140 9.37 1.13 5.53
N ILE A 141 8.08 1.06 5.88
CA ILE A 141 7.02 1.57 5.01
C ILE A 141 7.17 3.09 4.80
N GLU A 142 7.59 3.86 5.80
CA GLU A 142 7.86 5.30 5.63
C GLU A 142 8.93 5.58 4.58
N LYS A 143 10.04 4.85 4.63
CA LYS A 143 11.12 5.00 3.64
C LYS A 143 10.58 4.71 2.23
N ILE A 144 9.88 3.60 2.06
CA ILE A 144 9.26 3.21 0.78
C ILE A 144 8.31 4.32 0.30
N LEU A 145 7.42 4.83 1.16
CA LEU A 145 6.50 5.91 0.80
C LEU A 145 7.24 7.17 0.37
N SER A 146 8.26 7.59 1.11
CA SER A 146 9.00 8.81 0.83
C SER A 146 9.78 8.75 -0.49
N GLU A 147 10.34 7.60 -0.84
CA GLU A 147 11.22 7.44 -1.99
C GLU A 147 10.50 6.98 -3.25
N SER A 148 9.39 6.26 -3.13
CA SER A 148 8.72 5.63 -4.27
C SER A 148 7.32 6.14 -4.54
N PHE A 149 6.69 6.80 -3.57
CA PHE A 149 5.30 7.25 -3.68
C PHE A 149 5.17 8.76 -3.55
N THR A 150 4.06 9.27 -4.06
CA THR A 150 3.62 10.64 -3.86
C THR A 150 2.25 10.63 -3.19
N LEU A 151 2.12 11.47 -2.16
CA LEU A 151 0.87 11.68 -1.44
C LEU A 151 -0.13 12.38 -2.35
N ILE A 152 -1.22 11.69 -2.69
CA ILE A 152 -2.33 12.24 -3.48
C ILE A 152 -3.18 13.13 -2.58
N ARG A 153 -3.60 12.58 -1.43
CA ARG A 153 -4.53 13.26 -0.53
C ARG A 153 -4.49 12.66 0.87
N LYS A 154 -4.71 13.52 1.86
CA LYS A 154 -4.89 13.18 3.27
C LYS A 154 -6.35 13.40 3.67
N PHE A 155 -6.89 12.49 4.47
CA PHE A 155 -8.29 12.50 4.89
C PHE A 155 -8.41 12.25 6.38
N THR A 156 -9.35 12.93 7.04
CA THR A 156 -9.94 12.41 8.27
C THR A 156 -10.80 11.18 7.97
N LYS A 157 -11.12 10.36 8.98
CA LYS A 157 -12.03 9.20 8.82
C LYS A 157 -13.35 9.58 8.14
N LYS A 158 -13.96 10.69 8.57
CA LYS A 158 -15.29 11.12 8.08
C LYS A 158 -15.23 11.54 6.61
N GLU A 159 -14.18 12.25 6.23
CA GLU A 159 -13.96 12.65 4.83
C GLU A 159 -13.70 11.44 3.95
N PHE A 160 -12.87 10.50 4.41
CA PHE A 160 -12.54 9.31 3.65
C PHE A 160 -13.78 8.46 3.34
N ILE A 161 -14.66 8.23 4.32
CA ILE A 161 -15.89 7.46 4.12
C ILE A 161 -16.77 8.06 3.01
N LYS A 162 -16.78 9.39 2.87
CA LYS A 162 -17.54 10.10 1.82
C LYS A 162 -16.81 10.06 0.47
N ALA A 163 -15.51 10.31 0.47
CA ALA A 163 -14.70 10.48 -0.74
C ALA A 163 -14.16 9.17 -1.33
N GLN A 164 -14.23 8.04 -0.62
CA GLN A 164 -13.59 6.79 -1.06
C GLN A 164 -14.00 6.30 -2.45
N LYS A 165 -15.20 6.65 -2.93
CA LYS A 165 -15.69 6.28 -4.27
C LYS A 165 -15.11 7.13 -5.39
N GLU A 166 -14.57 8.29 -5.06
CA GLU A 166 -13.95 9.24 -6.00
C GLU A 166 -12.43 9.02 -6.12
N LEU A 167 -11.87 8.14 -5.29
CA LEU A 167 -10.45 7.85 -5.31
C LEU A 167 -10.07 7.09 -6.59
N PRO A 168 -8.91 7.40 -7.18
CA PRO A 168 -8.39 6.59 -8.27
C PRO A 168 -8.15 5.16 -7.80
N GLN A 169 -8.37 4.20 -8.70
CA GLN A 169 -8.08 2.79 -8.45
C GLN A 169 -6.58 2.52 -8.50
N GLY A 170 -6.15 1.44 -7.86
CA GLY A 170 -4.74 1.04 -7.84
C GLY A 170 -3.86 1.97 -7.01
N ILE A 171 -4.37 2.42 -5.86
CA ILE A 171 -3.65 3.26 -4.90
C ILE A 171 -3.37 2.52 -3.59
N LEU A 172 -2.31 2.96 -2.92
CA LEU A 172 -1.98 2.52 -1.57
C LEU A 172 -2.62 3.49 -0.56
N LEU A 173 -3.30 2.93 0.43
CA LEU A 173 -3.85 3.68 1.56
C LEU A 173 -3.05 3.34 2.81
N VAL A 174 -2.68 4.36 3.57
CA VAL A 174 -1.94 4.22 4.83
C VAL A 174 -2.72 4.87 5.93
N PHE A 175 -3.03 4.10 6.96
CA PHE A 175 -3.79 4.54 8.12
C PHE A 175 -2.77 4.93 9.17
N ARG A 176 -2.94 6.14 9.71
CA ARG A 176 -2.00 6.73 10.67
C ARG A 176 -2.71 7.05 11.97
N ASN A 177 -2.02 6.82 13.08
CA ASN A 177 -2.53 7.14 14.41
C ASN A 177 -2.30 8.63 14.75
N GLN A 178 -2.67 9.05 15.97
CA GLN A 178 -2.52 10.44 16.41
C GLN A 178 -1.05 10.89 16.47
N SER A 179 -0.11 9.97 16.70
CA SER A 179 1.34 10.22 16.67
C SER A 179 1.91 10.27 15.25
N ASN A 180 1.06 10.29 14.21
CA ASN A 180 1.45 10.23 12.80
C ASN A 180 2.17 8.92 12.40
N SER A 181 2.17 7.88 13.25
CA SER A 181 2.79 6.60 12.91
C SER A 181 1.91 5.81 11.95
N PRO A 182 2.44 5.24 10.86
CA PRO A 182 1.72 4.28 10.06
C PRO A 182 1.57 3.01 10.88
N PHE A 183 0.36 2.44 10.91
CA PHE A 183 0.10 1.21 11.66
C PHE A 183 -0.80 0.23 10.89
N HIS A 184 -1.34 0.67 9.75
CA HIS A 184 -2.06 -0.21 8.83
C HIS A 184 -1.97 0.29 7.39
N SER A 185 -1.89 -0.64 6.44
CA SER A 185 -1.94 -0.33 5.01
C SER A 185 -2.98 -1.18 4.29
N VAL A 186 -3.59 -0.59 3.28
CA VAL A 186 -4.65 -1.18 2.46
C VAL A 186 -4.37 -0.87 1.01
N PHE A 187 -4.49 -1.86 0.13
CA PHE A 187 -4.47 -1.62 -1.31
C PHE A 187 -5.92 -1.41 -1.80
N TYR A 188 -6.17 -0.31 -2.51
CA TYR A 188 -7.51 0.02 -3.02
C TYR A 188 -7.56 -0.19 -4.54
N ASN A 189 -8.36 -1.18 -4.96
CA ASN A 189 -8.61 -1.49 -6.37
C ASN A 189 -9.90 -2.31 -6.53
N ASN A 190 -11.01 -1.67 -6.89
CA ASN A 190 -12.34 -2.30 -6.92
C ASN A 190 -12.71 -3.00 -5.60
N GLY A 191 -12.26 -2.43 -4.48
CA GLY A 191 -12.35 -3.01 -3.14
C GLY A 191 -11.10 -2.69 -2.31
N PHE A 192 -11.18 -2.98 -1.02
CA PHE A 192 -10.12 -2.72 -0.03
C PHE A 192 -9.45 -4.04 0.35
N TYR A 193 -8.26 -4.26 -0.19
CA TYR A 193 -7.42 -5.42 0.10
C TYR A 193 -6.67 -5.13 1.40
N SER A 194 -7.05 -5.84 2.46
CA SER A 194 -6.53 -5.62 3.80
C SER A 194 -6.20 -6.93 4.48
N LYS A 195 -5.11 -6.92 5.24
CA LYS A 195 -4.68 -8.05 6.09
C LYS A 195 -4.42 -7.53 7.50
N ASN A 196 -4.72 -8.33 8.50
CA ASN A 196 -4.33 -8.06 9.89
C ASN A 196 -3.48 -9.23 10.39
N GLY A 197 -2.56 -9.00 11.33
CA GLY A 197 -1.83 -10.08 11.98
C GLY A 197 -2.74 -11.16 12.59
N ALA A 198 -3.98 -10.85 12.97
CA ALA A 198 -4.89 -11.83 13.60
C ALA A 198 -5.79 -12.63 12.62
N PHE A 199 -5.96 -12.18 11.37
CA PHE A 199 -6.89 -12.81 10.41
C PHE A 199 -6.28 -12.84 9.01
N GLY A 200 -6.64 -13.86 8.23
CA GLY A 200 -6.24 -13.97 6.82
C GLY A 200 -6.60 -12.70 6.01
N ALA A 201 -5.90 -12.51 4.89
CA ALA A 201 -6.17 -11.41 3.97
C ALA A 201 -7.63 -11.44 3.50
N ARG A 202 -8.27 -10.27 3.40
CA ARG A 202 -9.66 -10.12 2.99
C ARG A 202 -9.81 -8.92 2.07
N ILE A 203 -10.79 -9.01 1.19
CA ILE A 203 -11.23 -7.91 0.33
C ILE A 203 -12.54 -7.38 0.91
N PHE A 204 -12.56 -6.11 1.28
CA PHE A 204 -13.77 -5.46 1.77
C PHE A 204 -14.36 -4.59 0.65
N PRO A 205 -15.68 -4.64 0.38
CA PRO A 205 -16.30 -3.75 -0.59
C PRO A 205 -16.37 -2.29 -0.09
N GLU A 206 -16.32 -2.09 1.22
CA GLU A 206 -16.37 -0.77 1.85
C GLU A 206 -15.29 -0.64 2.94
N VAL A 207 -14.85 0.59 3.23
CA VAL A 207 -13.83 0.83 4.26
C VAL A 207 -14.37 0.72 5.70
N LYS A 208 -15.68 0.87 5.92
CA LYS A 208 -16.26 0.97 7.28
C LYS A 208 -15.87 -0.20 8.21
N PRO A 209 -15.91 -1.49 7.77
CA PRO A 209 -15.49 -2.60 8.62
C PRO A 209 -14.01 -2.50 9.02
N ILE A 210 -13.15 -2.03 8.11
CA ILE A 210 -11.73 -1.81 8.38
C ILE A 210 -11.58 -0.71 9.44
N LEU A 211 -12.23 0.44 9.26
CA LEU A 211 -12.14 1.54 10.25
C LEU A 211 -12.67 1.17 11.63
N LYS A 212 -13.61 0.22 11.72
CA LYS A 212 -14.08 -0.33 13.00
C LYS A 212 -13.00 -1.16 13.68
N SER A 213 -12.22 -1.95 12.93
CA SER A 213 -11.09 -2.73 13.44
C SER A 213 -9.88 -1.87 13.79
N TYR A 214 -9.67 -0.76 13.08
CA TYR A 214 -8.57 0.18 13.30
C TYR A 214 -9.09 1.50 13.87
N PHE A 215 -9.74 1.41 15.04
CA PHE A 215 -10.45 2.53 15.67
C PHE A 215 -9.53 3.69 16.08
N ASP A 216 -8.21 3.46 16.22
CA ASP A 216 -7.22 4.51 16.52
C ASP A 216 -6.78 5.34 15.31
N THR A 217 -7.32 5.08 14.11
CA THR A 217 -6.97 5.83 12.90
C THR A 217 -7.31 7.33 13.08
N ALA A 218 -6.31 8.20 13.04
CA ALA A 218 -6.51 9.64 13.08
C ALA A 218 -6.78 10.17 11.67
N PHE A 219 -5.97 9.75 10.69
CA PHE A 219 -6.10 10.11 9.30
C PHE A 219 -5.65 8.97 8.38
N ILE A 220 -6.09 9.06 7.14
CA ILE A 220 -5.80 8.12 6.07
C ILE A 220 -5.13 8.90 4.95
N GLU A 221 -4.01 8.39 4.47
CA GLU A 221 -3.24 9.00 3.39
C GLU A 221 -3.29 8.08 2.17
N ALA A 222 -3.62 8.67 1.02
CA ALA A 222 -3.69 8.00 -0.27
C ALA A 222 -2.44 8.29 -1.08
N TYR A 223 -1.80 7.24 -1.59
CA TYR A 223 -0.53 7.30 -2.29
C TYR A 223 -0.61 6.61 -3.66
N ALA A 224 0.08 7.18 -4.64
CA ALA A 224 0.41 6.52 -5.90
C ALA A 224 1.91 6.50 -6.11
N ILE A 225 2.38 5.52 -6.86
CA ILE A 225 3.79 5.44 -7.26
C ILE A 225 4.18 6.68 -8.06
N ASP A 226 5.36 7.22 -7.77
CA ASP A 226 5.91 8.36 -8.47
C ASP A 226 6.97 7.90 -9.45
N GLN A 227 6.58 7.72 -10.72
CA GLN A 227 7.48 7.27 -11.77
C GLN A 227 8.70 8.19 -11.93
N THR A 228 8.57 9.49 -11.65
CA THR A 228 9.68 10.44 -11.81
C THR A 228 10.81 10.17 -10.81
N LYS A 229 10.48 9.69 -9.61
CA LYS A 229 11.48 9.29 -8.59
C LYS A 229 12.29 8.08 -9.03
N PHE A 230 11.65 7.14 -9.73
CA PHE A 230 12.33 5.98 -10.30
C PHE A 230 13.19 6.35 -11.50
N GLU A 231 12.69 7.18 -12.43
CA GLU A 231 13.49 7.63 -13.57
C GLU A 231 14.69 8.47 -13.14
N TYR A 232 14.54 9.32 -12.11
CA TYR A 232 15.67 10.03 -11.52
C TYR A 232 16.74 9.06 -11.00
N PHE A 233 16.35 7.97 -10.33
CA PHE A 233 17.31 6.98 -9.82
C PHE A 233 18.15 6.34 -10.93
N LYS A 234 17.55 6.01 -12.07
CA LYS A 234 18.28 5.49 -13.25
C LYS A 234 19.38 6.45 -13.73
N THR A 235 19.15 7.76 -13.65
CA THR A 235 20.11 8.76 -14.15
C THR A 235 21.34 8.92 -13.26
N ILE A 236 21.22 8.67 -11.95
CA ILE A 236 22.31 8.90 -10.98
C ILE A 236 23.13 7.65 -10.66
N ARG A 237 22.69 6.46 -11.09
CA ARG A 237 23.39 5.17 -10.92
C ARG A 237 23.20 4.29 -12.16
N PRO A 238 23.98 4.53 -13.24
CA PRO A 238 23.97 3.67 -14.43
C PRO A 238 24.51 2.27 -14.15
#